data_AF-A0A9Q4ZSL6-F1
#
_entry.id   AF-A0A9Q4ZSL6-F1
#
_cell.length_a   1.000
_cell.length_b   1.000
_cell.length_c   1.000
_cell.angle_alpha   90.00
_cell.angle_beta   90.00
_cell.angle_gamma   90.00
#
_symmetry.space_group_name_H-M   'P 1'
#
loop_
_entity.id
_entity.type
_entity.pdbx_description
1 polymer ?
#
loop_
_entity_poly.entity_id
_entity_poly.type
_entity_poly.pdbx_seq_one_letter_code
_entity_poly.pdbx_strand_id
1 'polypeptide(L)' 'MGKQRATDYDVLVVGSGFGGSVTALRLVEKGYKVGVLEAGRRYADADFAKTSWDLKRFLWAPALGCYGIQRV' A
#
# COMPACT_ATOMS: atom_id res chain seq x y z
N MET A 1 -2.53 3.94 35.64
CA MET A 1 -1.83 3.91 34.34
C MET A 1 -2.10 2.54 33.71
N GLY A 2 -2.81 2.47 32.57
CA GLY A 2 -3.13 1.20 31.93
C GLY A 2 -1.89 0.52 31.36
N LYS A 3 -1.79 -0.81 31.51
CA LYS A 3 -0.69 -1.63 30.99
C LYS A 3 -0.65 -1.51 29.46
N GLN A 4 0.43 -0.94 28.92
CA GLN A 4 0.61 -0.81 27.46
C GLN A 4 0.68 -2.23 26.87
N ARG A 5 -0.15 -2.53 25.86
CA ARG A 5 -0.12 -3.83 25.19
C ARG A 5 1.24 -3.97 24.48
N ALA A 6 1.83 -5.16 24.52
CA ALA A 6 2.98 -5.45 23.68
C ALA A 6 2.52 -5.37 22.21
N THR A 7 3.18 -4.53 21.41
CA THR A 7 2.90 -4.38 19.97
C THR A 7 4.06 -4.94 19.17
N ASP A 8 3.76 -5.62 18.06
CA ASP A 8 4.80 -6.16 17.18
C ASP A 8 5.53 -5.06 16.40
N TYR A 9 4.95 -3.87 16.25
CA TYR A 9 5.53 -2.75 15.52
C TYR A 9 5.55 -1.49 16.39
N ASP A 10 6.54 -0.64 16.16
CA ASP A 10 6.63 0.70 16.76
C ASP A 10 5.79 1.71 15.97
N VAL A 11 5.74 1.56 14.64
CA VAL A 11 4.98 2.44 13.74
C VAL A 11 4.23 1.62 12.70
N LEU A 12 2.99 2.01 12.42
CA LEU A 12 2.18 1.45 11.33
C LEU A 12 1.91 2.54 10.29
N VAL A 13 2.33 2.32 9.05
CA VAL A 13 2.06 3.19 7.90
C VAL A 13 0.91 2.60 7.10
N VAL A 14 -0.16 3.37 6.92
CA VAL A 14 -1.33 2.95 6.11
C VAL A 14 -1.25 3.66 4.76
N GLY A 15 -1.13 2.87 3.70
CA GLY A 15 -0.86 3.31 2.35
C GLY A 15 0.60 3.07 1.95
N SER A 16 0.82 2.37 0.83
CA SER A 16 2.16 2.13 0.26
C SER A 16 2.46 3.01 -0.95
N GLY A 17 1.77 4.15 -1.08
CA GLY A 17 2.08 5.16 -2.10
C GLY A 17 3.43 5.84 -1.84
N PHE A 18 3.72 6.90 -2.59
CA PHE A 18 5.01 7.62 -2.49
C PHE A 18 5.30 8.08 -1.06
N GLY A 19 4.37 8.80 -0.43
CA GLY A 19 4.54 9.31 0.94
C GLY A 19 4.75 8.21 1.96
N GLY A 20 3.88 7.18 1.95
CA GLY A 20 3.98 6.05 2.88
C GLY A 20 5.28 5.27 2.74
N SER A 21 5.71 5.02 1.50
CA SER A 21 6.96 4.29 1.23
C SER A 21 8.20 5.05 1.69
N VAL A 22 8.27 6.36 1.42
CA VAL A 22 9.38 7.20 1.88
C VAL A 22 9.39 7.31 3.40
N THR A 23 8.23 7.51 4.03
CA THR A 23 8.11 7.55 5.49
C THR A 23 8.55 6.22 6.12
N ALA A 24 8.10 5.09 5.58
CA ALA A 24 8.51 3.77 6.06
C ALA A 24 10.03 3.59 5.96
N LEU A 25 10.63 3.94 4.82
CA LEU A 25 12.09 3.88 4.63
C LEU A 25 12.84 4.68 5.71
N ARG A 26 12.48 5.95 5.90
CA ARG A 26 13.19 6.83 6.86
C ARG A 26 13.03 6.38 8.31
N LEU A 27 11.88 5.82 8.67
CA LEU A 27 11.65 5.29 10.01
C LEU A 27 12.44 4.00 10.25
N VAL A 28 12.51 3.11 9.25
CA VAL A 28 13.35 1.91 9.32
C VAL A 28 14.83 2.27 9.42
N GLU A 29 15.32 3.22 8.62
CA GLU A 29 16.71 3.73 8.71
C GLU A 29 17.04 4.29 10.09
N LYS A 30 16.05 4.87 10.77
CA LYS A 30 16.17 5.36 12.15
C LYS A 30 16.12 4.26 13.21
N GLY A 31 15.83 3.01 12.82
CA GLY A 31 15.84 1.84 13.71
C GLY A 31 14.47 1.44 14.26
N TYR A 32 13.36 1.99 13.76
CA TYR A 32 12.03 1.58 14.18
C TYR A 32 11.59 0.28 13.47
N LYS A 33 10.83 -0.55 14.18
CA LYS A 33 10.11 -1.68 13.59
C LYS A 33 8.80 -1.18 12.97
N VAL A 34 8.80 -1.05 11.64
CA VAL A 34 7.70 -0.44 10.88
C VAL A 34 6.87 -1.49 10.17
N GLY A 35 5.54 -1.41 10.30
CA GLY A 35 4.58 -2.15 9.49
C GLY A 35 3.97 -1.27 8.42
N VAL A 36 3.74 -1.80 7.22
CA VAL A 36 3.03 -1.10 6.13
C VAL A 36 1.78 -1.90 5.76
N LEU A 37 0.62 -1.24 5.72
CA LEU A 37 -0.64 -1.82 5.28
C LEU A 37 -1.15 -1.09 4.05
N GLU A 38 -1.59 -1.83 3.05
CA GLU A 38 -2.17 -1.30 1.82
C GLU A 38 -3.49 -2.01 1.55
N ALA A 39 -4.48 -1.28 1.03
CA ALA A 39 -5.80 -1.83 0.73
C ALA A 39 -5.79 -2.66 -0.57
N GLY A 40 -4.90 -2.30 -1.51
CA GLY A 40 -4.70 -3.03 -2.76
C GLY A 40 -3.86 -4.30 -2.62
N ARG A 41 -3.83 -5.09 -3.70
CA ARG A 41 -2.88 -6.20 -3.85
C ARG A 41 -1.45 -5.68 -4.05
N ARG A 42 -0.47 -6.57 -3.93
CA ARG A 42 0.88 -6.30 -4.41
C ARG A 42 0.88 -6.27 -5.95
N TYR A 43 1.49 -5.23 -6.50
CA TYR A 43 1.69 -5.08 -7.95
C TYR A 43 3.18 -5.19 -8.27
N ALA A 44 3.51 -6.00 -9.27
CA ALA A 44 4.79 -5.95 -9.95
C ALA A 44 4.70 -5.07 -11.20
N ASP A 45 5.83 -4.65 -11.76
CA ASP A 45 5.88 -3.78 -12.94
C ASP A 45 5.05 -4.33 -14.12
N ALA A 46 5.01 -5.65 -14.28
CA ALA A 46 4.24 -6.33 -15.33
C ALA A 46 2.71 -6.33 -15.08
N ASP A 47 2.26 -6.06 -13.86
CA ASP A 47 0.84 -6.03 -13.51
C ASP A 47 0.16 -4.72 -13.93
N PHE A 48 0.94 -3.64 -14.08
CA PHE A 48 0.39 -2.34 -14.42
C PHE A 48 -0.12 -2.30 -15.87
N ALA A 49 -1.22 -1.59 -16.05
CA ALA A 49 -1.72 -1.24 -17.37
C ALA A 49 -0.65 -0.45 -18.15
N LYS A 50 -0.30 -0.91 -19.36
CA LYS A 50 0.63 -0.18 -20.23
C LYS A 50 0.07 1.16 -20.71
N THR A 51 -1.26 1.24 -20.82
CA THR A 51 -2.00 2.43 -21.23
C THR A 51 -3.32 2.48 -20.46
N SER A 52 -3.88 3.67 -20.30
CA SER A 52 -5.17 3.85 -19.62
C SER A 52 -6.37 3.18 -20.33
N TRP A 53 -6.17 2.72 -21.57
CA TRP A 53 -7.18 1.99 -22.33
C TRP A 53 -7.27 0.51 -21.95
N ASP A 54 -6.28 -0.04 -21.23
CA ASP A 54 -6.40 -1.35 -20.59
C ASP A 54 -7.26 -1.23 -19.32
N LEU A 55 -8.56 -0.97 -19.52
CA LEU A 55 -9.51 -0.64 -18.46
C LEU A 55 -9.56 -1.72 -17.36
N LYS A 56 -9.36 -2.99 -17.72
CA LYS A 56 -9.36 -4.12 -16.77
C LYS A 56 -8.20 -4.04 -15.77
N ARG A 57 -7.03 -3.59 -16.23
CA ARG A 57 -5.81 -3.44 -15.39
C ARG A 57 -5.59 -2.02 -14.90
N PHE A 58 -6.34 -1.04 -15.43
CA PHE A 58 -6.23 0.36 -15.04
C PHE A 58 -7.24 0.75 -13.97
N LEU A 59 -8.53 0.41 -14.15
CA LEU A 59 -9.60 0.82 -13.24
C LEU A 59 -9.83 -0.19 -12.12
N TRP A 60 -10.05 0.29 -10.91
CA TRP A 60 -10.61 -0.48 -9.81
C TRP A 60 -12.14 -0.36 -9.84
N ALA A 61 -12.79 -1.29 -10.53
CA ALA A 61 -14.24 -1.41 -10.58
C ALA A 61 -14.61 -2.91 -10.52
N PRO A 62 -14.60 -3.51 -9.31
CA PRO A 62 -14.77 -4.96 -9.16
C PRO A 62 -16.07 -5.51 -9.76
N ALA A 63 -17.15 -4.74 -9.71
CA ALA A 63 -18.44 -5.10 -10.31
C ALA A 63 -18.37 -5.31 -11.84
N LEU A 64 -17.39 -4.69 -12.51
CA LEU A 64 -17.15 -4.81 -13.95
C LEU A 64 -15.97 -5.76 -14.26
N GLY A 65 -15.41 -6.43 -13.25
CA GLY A 65 -14.24 -7.28 -13.39
C GLY A 65 -12.93 -6.52 -13.62
N CYS A 66 -12.88 -5.24 -13.29
CA CYS A 66 -11.67 -4.42 -13.37
C CYS A 66 -10.99 -4.32 -12.00
N TYR A 67 -9.69 -4.59 -11.94
CA TYR A 67 -8.90 -4.70 -10.71
C TYR A 67 -7.58 -3.91 -10.80
N GLY A 68 -7.60 -2.77 -11.49
CA GLY A 68 -6.47 -1.87 -11.59
C GLY A 68 -6.27 -0.96 -10.39
N ILE A 69 -5.30 -0.05 -10.49
CA ILE A 69 -4.92 0.85 -9.39
C ILE A 69 -5.81 2.10 -9.28
N GLN A 70 -6.41 2.54 -10.38
CA GLN A 70 -7.15 3.78 -10.43
C GLN A 70 -8.57 3.54 -9.91
N ARG A 71 -8.86 4.02 -8.69
CA ARG A 71 -10.22 4.03 -8.17
C ARG A 71 -11.03 5.12 -8.87
N VAL A 72 -12.25 4.77 -9.22
CA VAL A 72 -13.30 5.62 -9.82
C VAL A 72 -14.61 5.36 -9.10
#